data_AF-A0A521AM89-F1
#
_entry.id   AF-A0A521AM89-F1
#
_cell.length_a   1.000
_cell.length_b   1.000
_cell.length_c   1.000
_cell.angle_alpha   90.00
_cell.angle_beta   90.00
_cell.angle_gamma   90.00
#
_symmetry.space_group_name_H-M   'P 1'
#
loop_
_entity.id
_entity.type
_entity.pdbx_description
1 polymer ?
#
loop_
_entity_poly.entity_id
_entity_poly.type
_entity_poly.pdbx_seq_one_letter_code
_entity_poly.pdbx_strand_id
1 'polypeptide(L)'
;MSRKEKISDEIADIKQEIESYVQNKIDLTKLHVAEDLSKLTAGLAVRLLLFYIAFFVLLFLSMAAAYAIGSYTNNMVTGFIVVAGFYLLVGILFYLLRGILINRPIIKSFIHLFFPNYTKYEQ
;
A
#
# COMPACT_ATOMS: atom_id res chain seq x y z
N MET A 1 -47.86 -40.12 -10.53
CA MET A 1 -46.59 -39.36 -10.48
C MET A 1 -46.38 -38.90 -9.06
N SER A 2 -45.22 -39.25 -8.49
CA SER A 2 -44.97 -39.21 -7.04
C SER A 2 -44.54 -37.81 -6.62
N ARG A 3 -45.13 -37.28 -5.54
CA ARG A 3 -44.86 -35.94 -4.96
C ARG A 3 -43.37 -35.65 -4.72
N LYS A 4 -42.53 -36.69 -4.65
CA LYS A 4 -41.07 -36.59 -4.50
C LYS A 4 -40.34 -36.12 -5.76
N GLU A 5 -40.84 -36.41 -6.96
CA GLU A 5 -40.23 -35.94 -8.22
C GLU A 5 -40.33 -34.42 -8.36
N LYS A 6 -41.52 -33.85 -8.15
CA LYS A 6 -41.74 -32.38 -8.24
C LYS A 6 -40.82 -31.56 -7.32
N ILE A 7 -40.58 -32.06 -6.10
CA ILE A 7 -39.72 -31.37 -5.14
C ILE A 7 -38.25 -31.46 -5.58
N SER A 8 -37.84 -32.57 -6.19
CA SER A 8 -36.49 -32.73 -6.72
C SER A 8 -36.25 -31.81 -7.92
N ASP A 9 -37.24 -31.66 -8.80
CA ASP A 9 -37.16 -30.79 -9.97
C ASP A 9 -37.11 -29.31 -9.58
N GLU A 10 -37.94 -28.86 -8.63
CA GLU A 10 -37.89 -27.48 -8.11
C GLU A 10 -36.54 -27.15 -7.44
N ILE A 11 -35.95 -28.10 -6.71
CA ILE A 11 -34.63 -27.92 -6.09
C ILE A 11 -33.52 -27.87 -7.15
N ALA A 12 -33.64 -28.64 -8.24
CA ALA A 12 -32.69 -28.63 -9.34
C ALA A 12 -32.71 -27.29 -10.10
N ASP A 13 -33.90 -26.75 -10.36
CA ASP A 13 -34.07 -25.45 -11.02
C ASP A 13 -33.49 -24.29 -10.18
N ILE A 14 -33.76 -24.26 -8.87
CA ILE A 14 -33.19 -23.26 -7.95
C ILE A 14 -31.67 -23.35 -7.91
N LYS A 15 -31.12 -24.57 -7.92
CA LYS A 15 -29.67 -24.77 -7.93
C LYS A 15 -29.04 -24.22 -9.21
N GLN A 16 -29.68 -24.45 -10.36
CA GLN A 16 -29.21 -23.98 -11.66
C GLN A 16 -29.27 -22.46 -11.78
N GLU A 17 -30.33 -21.85 -11.22
CA GLU A 17 -30.49 -20.40 -11.18
C GLU A 17 -29.42 -19.73 -10.28
N ILE A 18 -29.14 -20.32 -9.10
CA ILE A 18 -28.06 -19.88 -8.19
C ILE A 18 -26.68 -20.05 -8.84
N GLU A 19 -26.41 -21.18 -9.51
CA GLU A 19 -25.16 -21.39 -10.26
C GLU A 19 -24.95 -20.30 -11.30
N SER A 20 -25.98 -19.97 -12.09
CA SER A 20 -25.90 -18.90 -13.10
C SER A 20 -25.65 -17.52 -12.48
N TYR A 21 -26.25 -17.24 -11.32
CA TYR A 21 -26.09 -15.97 -10.60
C TYR A 21 -24.70 -15.81 -10.00
N VAL A 22 -24.15 -16.91 -9.48
CA VAL A 22 -22.80 -16.98 -8.93
C VAL A 22 -21.77 -16.88 -10.06
N GLN A 23 -21.98 -17.55 -11.20
CA GLN A 23 -21.13 -17.44 -12.39
C GLN A 23 -21.01 -15.98 -12.86
N ASN A 24 -22.14 -15.30 -12.99
CA ASN A 24 -22.18 -13.89 -13.40
C ASN A 24 -21.49 -12.96 -12.39
N LYS A 25 -21.67 -13.19 -11.08
CA LYS A 25 -20.96 -12.43 -10.04
C LYS A 25 -19.45 -12.69 -10.05
N ILE A 26 -19.02 -13.93 -10.33
CA ILE A 26 -17.60 -14.28 -10.41
C ILE A 26 -16.93 -13.55 -11.58
N ASP A 27 -17.57 -13.50 -12.74
CA ASP A 27 -16.99 -12.84 -13.92
C ASP A 27 -16.90 -11.32 -13.73
N LEU A 28 -17.91 -10.70 -13.13
CA LEU A 28 -17.86 -9.29 -12.73
C LEU A 28 -16.74 -9.02 -11.69
N THR A 29 -16.58 -9.92 -10.72
CA THR A 29 -15.55 -9.79 -9.67
C THR A 29 -14.14 -9.92 -10.26
N LYS A 30 -13.91 -10.88 -11.16
CA LYS A 30 -12.62 -11.04 -11.86
C LYS A 30 -12.25 -9.78 -12.64
N LEU A 31 -13.23 -9.18 -13.32
CA LEU A 31 -13.01 -7.96 -14.11
C LEU A 31 -12.68 -6.76 -13.21
N HIS A 32 -13.43 -6.56 -12.12
CA HIS A 32 -13.16 -5.49 -11.15
C HIS A 32 -11.79 -5.65 -10.48
N VAL A 33 -11.45 -6.88 -10.06
CA VAL A 33 -10.16 -7.20 -9.45
C VAL A 33 -9.03 -6.92 -10.44
N ALA A 34 -9.17 -7.31 -11.71
CA ALA A 34 -8.18 -7.01 -12.75
C ALA A 34 -8.03 -5.51 -13.03
N GLU A 35 -9.13 -4.76 -13.04
CA GLU A 35 -9.12 -3.31 -13.23
C GLU A 35 -8.43 -2.59 -12.06
N ASP A 36 -8.77 -2.95 -10.82
CA ASP A 36 -8.16 -2.40 -9.61
C ASP A 36 -6.68 -2.76 -9.50
N LEU A 37 -6.32 -4.02 -9.75
CA LEU A 37 -4.92 -4.45 -9.81
C LEU A 37 -4.15 -3.65 -10.86
N SER A 38 -4.72 -3.44 -12.04
CA SER A 38 -4.07 -2.70 -13.12
C SER A 38 -3.85 -1.23 -12.74
N LYS A 39 -4.86 -0.57 -12.16
CA LYS A 39 -4.77 0.81 -11.67
C LYS A 39 -3.76 0.95 -10.53
N LEU A 40 -3.76 0.01 -9.58
CA LEU A 40 -2.79 -0.03 -8.48
C LEU A 40 -1.38 -0.22 -9.01
N THR A 41 -1.16 -1.18 -9.91
CA THR A 41 0.17 -1.50 -10.44
C THR A 41 0.73 -0.33 -11.27
N ALA A 42 -0.10 0.28 -12.12
CA ALA A 42 0.27 1.47 -12.89
C ALA A 42 0.58 2.67 -11.96
N GLY A 43 -0.26 2.91 -10.95
CA GLY A 43 -0.04 3.99 -9.98
C GLY A 43 1.20 3.78 -9.12
N LEU A 44 1.47 2.54 -8.70
CA LEU A 44 2.68 2.16 -7.97
C LEU A 44 3.94 2.33 -8.82
N ALA A 45 3.90 1.92 -10.09
CA ALA A 45 5.03 2.10 -11.00
C ALA A 45 5.41 3.57 -11.16
N VAL A 46 4.42 4.46 -11.43
CA VAL A 46 4.66 5.91 -11.54
C VAL A 46 5.18 6.48 -10.22
N ARG A 47 4.59 6.09 -9.09
CA ARG A 47 5.00 6.57 -7.76
C ARG A 47 6.41 6.12 -7.41
N LEU A 48 6.78 4.88 -7.71
CA LEU A 48 8.14 4.36 -7.55
C LEU A 48 9.14 5.12 -8.40
N LEU A 49 8.78 5.41 -9.65
CA LEU A 49 9.63 6.16 -10.57
C LEU A 49 9.86 7.59 -10.07
N LEU A 50 8.81 8.28 -9.61
CA LEU A 50 8.91 9.60 -8.98
C LEU A 50 9.75 9.57 -7.71
N PHE A 51 9.54 8.57 -6.85
CA PHE A 51 10.31 8.42 -5.62
C PHE A 51 11.79 8.16 -5.92
N TYR A 52 12.08 7.35 -6.95
CA TYR A 52 13.44 7.07 -7.40
C TYR A 52 14.13 8.35 -7.89
N ILE A 53 13.47 9.14 -8.74
CA ILE A 53 14.01 10.42 -9.20
C ILE A 53 14.24 11.38 -8.02
N ALA A 54 13.26 11.51 -7.13
CA ALA A 54 13.38 12.38 -5.95
C ALA A 54 14.53 11.95 -5.03
N PHE A 55 14.73 10.65 -4.85
CA PHE A 55 15.84 10.10 -4.08
C PHE A 55 17.20 10.49 -4.68
N PHE A 56 17.35 10.38 -6.01
CA PHE A 56 18.57 10.81 -6.69
C PHE A 56 18.82 12.31 -6.55
N VAL A 57 17.79 13.13 -6.75
CA VAL A 57 17.88 14.59 -6.57
C VAL A 57 18.35 14.93 -5.15
N LEU A 58 17.76 14.30 -4.14
CA LEU A 58 18.14 14.49 -2.74
C LEU A 58 19.61 14.10 -2.48
N LEU A 59 20.05 12.98 -3.06
CA LEU A 59 21.43 12.50 -2.94
C LEU A 59 22.42 13.50 -3.53
N PHE A 60 22.16 13.99 -4.75
CA PHE A 60 22.99 15.02 -5.37
C PHE A 60 22.99 16.33 -4.57
N LEU A 61 21.84 16.74 -4.03
CA LEU A 61 21.75 17.91 -3.16
C LEU A 61 22.61 17.74 -1.91
N SER A 62 22.56 16.55 -1.30
CA SER A 62 23.37 16.20 -0.13
C SER A 62 24.86 16.22 -0.45
N MET A 63 25.27 15.67 -1.60
CA MET A 63 26.67 15.74 -2.05
C MET A 63 27.12 17.18 -2.29
N ALA A 64 26.27 18.01 -2.92
CA ALA A 64 26.54 19.42 -3.13
C ALA A 64 26.67 20.19 -1.81
N ALA A 65 25.79 19.91 -0.83
CA ALA A 65 25.86 20.50 0.50
C ALA A 65 27.13 20.07 1.25
N ALA A 66 27.49 18.78 1.22
CA ALA A 66 28.72 18.29 1.81
C ALA A 66 29.95 18.94 1.17
N TYR A 67 29.97 19.09 -0.15
CA TYR A 67 31.06 19.74 -0.87
C TYR A 67 31.17 21.22 -0.53
N ALA A 68 30.05 21.94 -0.48
CA ALA A 68 30.02 23.36 -0.10
C ALA A 68 30.53 23.57 1.32
N ILE A 69 30.09 22.77 2.30
CA ILE A 69 30.59 22.86 3.69
C ILE A 69 32.07 22.45 3.77
N GLY A 70 32.47 21.44 3.00
CA GLY A 70 33.85 20.98 2.92
C GLY A 70 34.80 22.02 2.35
N SER A 71 34.37 22.81 1.37
CA SER A 71 35.20 23.87 0.77
C SER A 71 35.43 25.04 1.74
N TYR A 72 34.42 25.44 2.52
CA TYR A 72 34.60 26.45 3.58
C TYR A 72 35.55 26.00 4.68
N THR A 73 35.59 24.69 4.98
CA THR A 73 36.41 24.13 6.05
C THR A 73 37.82 23.73 5.57
N ASN A 74 38.13 23.93 4.28
CA ASN A 74 39.34 23.42 3.61
C ASN A 74 39.56 21.89 3.79
N ASN A 75 38.49 21.17 4.15
CA ASN A 75 38.52 19.74 4.42
C ASN A 75 37.18 19.11 4.03
N MET A 76 37.20 18.30 2.96
CA MET A 76 36.02 17.61 2.46
C MET A 76 35.43 16.62 3.47
N VAL A 77 36.27 16.02 4.32
CA VAL A 77 35.83 15.02 5.32
C VAL A 77 34.85 15.65 6.31
N THR A 78 35.10 16.89 6.72
CA THR A 78 34.23 17.59 7.69
C THR A 78 32.84 17.85 7.10
N GLY A 79 32.74 18.17 5.81
CA GLY A 79 31.46 18.35 5.13
C GLY A 79 30.59 17.09 5.13
N PHE A 80 31.19 15.92 4.85
CA PHE A 80 30.48 14.64 4.93
C PHE A 80 30.10 14.25 6.36
N ILE A 81 30.95 14.53 7.36
CA ILE A 81 30.65 14.24 8.77
C ILE A 81 29.44 15.05 9.25
N VAL A 82 29.37 16.34 8.90
CA VAL A 82 28.23 17.20 9.28
C VAL A 82 26.94 16.70 8.66
N VAL A 83 26.95 16.37 7.37
CA VAL A 83 25.79 15.83 6.67
C VAL A 83 25.38 14.45 7.22
N ALA A 84 26.35 13.58 7.53
CA ALA A 84 26.09 12.29 8.15
C ALA A 84 25.46 12.44 9.56
N GLY A 85 25.97 13.38 10.37
CA GLY A 85 25.38 13.71 11.68
C GLY A 85 23.96 14.24 11.56
N PHE A 86 23.69 15.09 10.57
CA PHE A 86 22.34 15.57 10.28
C PHE A 86 21.38 14.43 9.90
N TYR A 87 21.80 13.52 9.01
CA TYR A 87 20.98 12.34 8.66
C TYR A 87 20.75 11.41 9.85
N LEU A 88 21.74 11.25 10.73
CA LEU A 88 21.59 10.48 11.97
C LEU A 88 20.54 11.11 12.90
N LEU A 89 20.58 12.43 13.08
CA LEU A 89 19.59 13.17 13.87
C LEU A 89 18.18 13.02 13.29
N VAL A 90 18.03 13.16 11.97
CA VAL A 90 16.74 12.93 11.29
C VAL A 90 16.27 11.49 11.49
N GLY A 91 17.17 10.50 11.38
CA GLY A 91 16.86 9.09 11.60
C GLY A 91 16.39 8.80 13.03
N ILE A 92 17.06 9.37 14.03
CA ILE A 92 16.66 9.30 15.43
C ILE A 92 15.28 9.94 15.62
N LEU A 93 15.07 11.15 15.08
CA LEU A 93 13.78 11.83 15.15
C LEU A 93 12.66 10.97 14.56
N PHE A 94 12.86 10.39 13.37
CA PHE A 94 11.92 9.44 12.78
C PHE A 94 11.67 8.19 13.65
N TYR A 95 12.72 7.67 14.29
CA TYR A 95 12.59 6.51 15.19
C TYR A 95 11.74 6.84 16.43
N LEU A 96 11.90 8.03 17.02
CA LEU A 96 11.04 8.46 18.13
C LEU A 96 9.59 8.72 17.67
N LEU A 97 9.42 9.37 16.51
CA LEU A 97 8.10 9.62 15.93
C LEU A 97 7.41 8.36 15.40
N ARG A 98 8.12 7.24 15.22
CA ARG A 98 7.57 5.94 14.81
C ARG A 98 6.38 5.50 15.67
N GLY A 99 6.44 5.76 16.98
CA GLY A 99 5.34 5.43 17.90
C GLY A 99 4.03 6.16 17.58
N ILE A 100 4.11 7.37 17.01
CA ILE A 100 2.96 8.24 16.71
C ILE A 100 2.52 8.18 15.24
N LEU A 101 3.46 8.19 14.29
CA LEU A 101 3.18 8.25 12.85
C LEU A 101 2.90 6.89 12.20
N ILE A 102 3.50 5.80 12.69
CA ILE A 102 3.46 4.49 12.01
C ILE A 102 2.45 3.54 12.68
N ASN A 103 2.46 3.44 14.00
CA ASN A 103 1.58 2.48 14.68
C ASN A 103 0.08 2.78 14.50
N ARG A 104 -0.33 4.05 14.49
CA ARG A 104 -1.75 4.42 14.43
C ARG A 104 -2.39 4.23 13.04
N PRO A 105 -1.80 4.70 11.92
CA PRO A 105 -2.43 4.56 10.61
C PRO A 105 -2.16 3.21 9.94
N ILE A 106 -0.97 2.61 10.10
CA ILE A 106 -0.65 1.33 9.42
C ILE A 106 -1.49 0.20 10.00
N ILE A 107 -1.65 0.13 11.33
CA ILE A 107 -2.51 -0.87 11.97
C ILE A 107 -3.97 -0.67 11.55
N LYS A 108 -4.47 0.57 11.49
CA LYS A 108 -5.83 0.85 10.97
C LYS A 108 -6.01 0.39 9.53
N SER A 109 -5.05 0.66 8.65
CA SER A 109 -5.11 0.23 7.24
C SER A 109 -5.01 -1.29 7.10
N PHE A 110 -4.15 -1.96 7.88
CA PHE A 110 -4.05 -3.42 7.89
C PHE A 110 -5.32 -4.08 8.41
N ILE A 111 -5.91 -3.56 9.50
CA ILE A 111 -7.18 -4.07 10.03
C ILE A 111 -8.30 -3.91 8.99
N HIS A 112 -8.36 -2.80 8.27
CA HIS A 112 -9.39 -2.59 7.24
C HIS A 112 -9.18 -3.46 5.99
N LEU A 113 -7.93 -3.82 5.68
CA LEU A 113 -7.59 -4.69 4.56
C LEU A 113 -7.87 -6.18 4.85
N PHE A 114 -7.62 -6.63 6.09
CA PHE A 114 -7.80 -8.04 6.48
C PHE A 114 -9.16 -8.33 7.15
N PHE A 115 -9.80 -7.35 7.78
CA PHE A 115 -11.09 -7.48 8.46
C PHE A 115 -12.08 -6.39 8.01
N PRO A 116 -12.57 -6.43 6.75
CA PRO A 116 -13.48 -5.41 6.22
C PRO A 116 -14.86 -5.32 6.92
N ASN A 117 -15.24 -6.28 7.79
CA ASN A 117 -16.58 -6.38 8.39
C ASN A 117 -16.65 -6.19 9.94
N TYR A 118 -15.63 -5.67 10.61
CA TYR A 118 -15.62 -5.50 12.09
C TYR A 118 -15.94 -4.09 12.59
N THR A 119 -16.44 -3.17 11.75
CA THR A 119 -16.70 -1.76 12.09
C THR A 119 -18.17 -1.45 12.42
N LYS A 120 -18.95 -2.43 12.90
CA LYS A 120 -20.36 -2.23 13.27
C LYS A 120 -20.68 -2.30 14.78
N TYR A 121 -19.68 -2.23 15.67
CA TYR A 121 -19.89 -2.45 17.12
C TYR A 121 -19.32 -1.40 18.08
N GLU A 122 -18.79 -0.27 17.61
CA GLU A 122 -18.44 0.85 18.50
C GLU A 122 -19.05 2.18 18.02
N GLN A 123 -20.38 2.26 18.09
CA GLN A 123 -21.04 3.51 18.47
C GLN A 123 -21.60 3.33 19.88
#